data_AF-A0A7W1GFZ1-F1
#
_entry.id   AF-A0A7W1GFZ1-F1
#
_cell.length_a   1.000
_cell.length_b   1.000
_cell.length_c   1.000
_cell.angle_alpha   90.00
_cell.angle_beta   90.00
_cell.angle_gamma   90.00
#
_symmetry.space_group_name_H-M   'P 1'
#
loop_
_entity.id
_entity.type
_entity.pdbx_description
1 polymer ?
#
loop_
_entity_poly.entity_id
_entity_poly.type
_entity_poly.pdbx_seq_one_letter_code
_entity_poly.pdbx_strand_id
1 'polypeptide(L)'
;GLEGPRGRLSAINDTQWAGNYIAAGVNAITMDLNNFGPSDLSLRLLVAGPFGPTGPQNIAFSTEAIFLTAGGGWTSVTFLIWPEQMTASRGSATAALMNAGVLRLFHNPAPVFAGMPNAIPLVNAQLGADNITATAVPEPATLLLGTGLVGVAAKVRQRRRAKTSDEA
;
A
#
# COMPACT_ATOMS: atom_id res chain seq x y z
N GLY A 1 -38.82 11.66 -12.04
CA GLY A 1 -37.87 11.09 -11.06
C GLY A 1 -37.14 9.97 -11.75
N LEU A 2 -35.85 9.74 -11.60
CA LEU A 2 -35.01 9.71 -10.39
C LEU A 2 -33.58 10.08 -10.86
N GLU A 3 -32.77 10.85 -10.14
CA GLU A 3 -31.64 10.33 -9.35
C GLU A 3 -31.00 11.49 -8.56
N GLY A 4 -30.96 11.38 -7.24
CA GLY A 4 -30.11 12.24 -6.39
C GLY A 4 -28.64 11.79 -6.44
N PRO A 5 -27.70 12.52 -5.80
CA PRO A 5 -26.28 12.26 -5.94
C PRO A 5 -25.90 10.88 -5.39
N ARG A 6 -25.69 9.92 -6.29
CA ARG A 6 -25.10 8.59 -6.03
C ARG A 6 -23.82 8.46 -6.86
N GLY A 7 -22.79 9.20 -6.45
CA GLY A 7 -21.48 9.16 -7.10
C GLY A 7 -20.62 7.98 -6.64
N ARG A 8 -19.64 7.61 -7.47
CA ARG A 8 -18.50 6.78 -7.07
C ARG A 8 -17.36 7.73 -6.70
N LEU A 9 -16.70 7.52 -5.55
CA LEU A 9 -15.56 8.35 -5.16
C LEU A 9 -14.29 7.88 -5.88
N SER A 10 -13.80 8.70 -6.81
CA SER A 10 -12.55 8.48 -7.53
C SER A 10 -11.92 9.81 -7.94
N ALA A 11 -10.65 9.99 -7.66
CA ALA A 11 -9.83 11.12 -8.10
C ALA A 11 -8.69 10.60 -8.97
N ILE A 12 -8.39 11.27 -10.09
CA ILE A 12 -7.44 10.81 -11.10
C ILE A 12 -6.41 11.91 -11.34
N ASN A 13 -5.14 11.51 -11.42
CA ASN A 13 -4.07 12.32 -11.97
C ASN A 13 -3.37 11.53 -13.08
N ASP A 14 -3.23 12.13 -14.25
CA ASP A 14 -2.68 11.52 -15.46
C ASP A 14 -1.52 12.34 -16.07
N THR A 15 -0.99 13.30 -15.31
CA THR A 15 0.01 14.26 -15.79
C THR A 15 1.18 14.45 -14.84
N GLN A 16 0.92 14.91 -13.60
CA GLN A 16 1.97 15.30 -12.65
C GLN A 16 2.68 14.10 -11.99
N TRP A 17 1.99 12.96 -11.89
CA TRP A 17 2.49 11.78 -11.17
C TRP A 17 2.87 10.62 -12.09
N ALA A 18 3.20 10.91 -13.35
CA ALA A 18 3.70 9.91 -14.30
C ALA A 18 5.21 9.67 -14.12
N GLY A 19 5.69 8.46 -14.43
CA GLY A 19 7.11 8.14 -14.44
C GLY A 19 7.46 6.70 -14.04
N ASN A 20 8.76 6.44 -13.86
CA ASN A 20 9.27 5.17 -13.39
C ASN A 20 9.56 5.24 -11.88
N TYR A 21 8.63 4.73 -11.07
CA TYR A 21 8.71 4.83 -9.61
C TYR A 21 9.81 3.91 -9.06
N ILE A 22 10.01 2.75 -9.68
CA ILE A 22 11.04 1.79 -9.28
C ILE A 22 12.44 2.38 -9.49
N ALA A 23 12.71 2.96 -10.66
CA ALA A 23 13.99 3.60 -10.95
C ALA A 23 14.21 4.86 -10.11
N ALA A 24 13.13 5.56 -9.73
CA ALA A 24 13.19 6.71 -8.83
C ALA A 24 13.35 6.34 -7.34
N GLY A 25 13.30 5.05 -6.99
CA GLY A 25 13.33 4.59 -5.60
C GLY A 25 12.08 4.97 -4.79
N VAL A 26 10.99 5.32 -5.47
CA VAL A 26 9.70 5.66 -4.84
C VAL A 26 8.95 4.38 -4.54
N ASN A 27 8.67 4.13 -3.27
CA ASN A 27 7.95 2.95 -2.82
C ASN A 27 6.79 3.27 -1.85
N ALA A 28 6.55 4.55 -1.58
CA ALA A 28 5.37 5.03 -0.87
C ALA A 28 4.87 6.37 -1.42
N ILE A 29 3.54 6.54 -1.41
CA ILE A 29 2.87 7.83 -1.60
C ILE A 29 2.22 8.22 -0.28
N THR A 30 2.61 9.36 0.27
CA THR A 30 2.03 9.92 1.50
C THR A 30 1.19 11.14 1.18
N MET A 31 0.14 11.38 1.96
CA MET A 31 -0.78 12.50 1.78
C MET A 31 -1.59 12.74 3.06
N ASP A 32 -2.07 13.95 3.25
CA ASP A 32 -3.06 14.26 4.27
C ASP A 32 -4.45 14.15 3.68
N LEU A 33 -5.35 13.43 4.37
CA LEU A 33 -6.71 13.17 3.91
C LEU A 33 -7.74 13.57 4.96
N ASN A 34 -8.91 14.02 4.51
CA ASN A 34 -10.04 14.30 5.39
C ASN A 34 -11.36 13.89 4.74
N ASN A 35 -12.16 13.09 5.45
CA ASN A 35 -13.49 12.71 5.01
C ASN A 35 -14.53 13.72 5.56
N PHE A 36 -14.87 14.70 4.72
CA PHE A 36 -15.95 15.66 4.99
C PHE A 36 -17.35 15.07 4.80
N GLY A 37 -17.42 13.82 4.32
CA GLY A 37 -18.67 13.11 4.08
C GLY A 37 -19.23 12.39 5.30
N PRO A 38 -20.50 11.94 5.21
CA PRO A 38 -21.16 11.19 6.29
C PRO A 38 -20.88 9.68 6.29
N SER A 39 -20.18 9.14 5.29
CA SER A 39 -19.92 7.69 5.18
C SER A 39 -18.43 7.39 5.32
N ASP A 40 -18.07 6.33 6.04
CA ASP A 40 -16.68 5.86 6.14
C ASP A 40 -16.12 5.45 4.77
N LEU A 41 -14.81 5.59 4.59
CA LEU A 41 -14.12 5.31 3.34
C LEU A 41 -13.03 4.26 3.53
N SER A 42 -13.03 3.25 2.67
CA SER A 42 -11.89 2.37 2.43
C SER A 42 -11.17 2.84 1.16
N LEU A 43 -10.09 3.60 1.31
CA LEU A 43 -9.36 4.20 0.21
C LEU A 43 -8.24 3.30 -0.30
N ARG A 44 -8.05 3.29 -1.62
CA ARG A 44 -7.02 2.54 -2.33
C ARG A 44 -6.35 3.43 -3.35
N LEU A 45 -5.04 3.23 -3.52
CA LEU A 45 -4.25 3.93 -4.53
C LEU A 45 -4.00 2.99 -5.69
N LEU A 46 -4.34 3.42 -6.90
CA LEU A 46 -4.11 2.72 -8.15
C LEU A 46 -3.03 3.40 -8.96
N VAL A 47 -2.15 2.59 -9.51
CA VAL A 47 -1.17 2.97 -10.53
C VAL A 47 -1.49 2.20 -11.80
N ALA A 48 -1.59 2.91 -12.92
CA ALA A 48 -1.72 2.29 -14.22
C ALA A 48 -0.71 2.86 -15.20
N GLY A 49 -0.37 2.06 -16.21
CA GLY A 49 0.41 2.51 -17.33
C GLY A 49 -0.28 3.62 -18.15
N PRO A 50 0.43 4.22 -19.12
CA PRO A 50 -0.18 5.19 -20.02
C PRO A 50 -1.34 4.58 -20.82
N PHE A 51 -2.28 5.43 -21.23
CA PHE A 51 -3.38 5.02 -22.09
C PHE A 51 -2.89 4.65 -23.48
N GLY A 52 -3.09 3.37 -23.85
CA GLY A 52 -3.00 2.91 -25.24
C GLY A 52 -4.39 2.83 -25.90
N PRO A 53 -4.48 2.34 -27.15
CA PRO A 53 -5.74 2.23 -27.90
C PRO A 53 -6.84 1.43 -27.21
N THR A 54 -6.47 0.47 -26.36
CA THR A 54 -7.39 -0.39 -25.59
C THR A 54 -7.35 -0.09 -24.08
N GLY A 55 -6.82 1.07 -23.70
CA GLY A 55 -6.58 1.46 -22.31
C GLY A 55 -5.22 0.99 -21.77
N PRO A 56 -4.96 1.21 -20.47
CA PRO A 56 -3.72 0.79 -19.84
C PRO A 56 -3.59 -0.73 -19.80
N GLN A 57 -2.42 -1.25 -20.18
CA GLN A 57 -2.15 -2.70 -20.19
C GLN A 57 -1.70 -3.23 -18.83
N ASN A 58 -1.18 -2.36 -17.96
CA ASN A 58 -0.75 -2.69 -16.61
C ASN A 58 -1.51 -1.80 -15.65
N ILE A 59 -2.23 -2.42 -14.72
CA ILE A 59 -3.05 -1.75 -13.72
C ILE A 59 -2.88 -2.51 -12.41
N ALA A 60 -2.47 -1.79 -11.36
CA ALA A 60 -2.38 -2.34 -10.03
C ALA A 60 -2.86 -1.33 -8.99
N PHE A 61 -3.34 -1.81 -7.85
CA PHE A 61 -3.81 -0.98 -6.76
C PHE A 61 -3.35 -1.55 -5.42
N SER A 62 -3.31 -0.72 -4.38
CA SER A 62 -2.91 -1.15 -3.03
C SER A 62 -3.77 -2.32 -2.54
N THR A 63 -3.12 -3.41 -2.14
CA THR A 63 -3.79 -4.63 -1.65
C THR A 63 -4.55 -4.33 -0.36
N GLU A 64 -3.94 -3.57 0.54
CA GLU A 64 -4.60 -3.05 1.74
C GLU A 64 -5.27 -1.71 1.45
N ALA A 65 -6.46 -1.53 2.02
CA ALA A 65 -7.16 -0.25 1.98
C ALA A 65 -6.82 0.55 3.24
N ILE A 66 -6.73 1.88 3.10
CA ILE A 66 -6.65 2.79 4.23
C ILE A 66 -8.07 3.16 4.65
N PHE A 67 -8.41 2.89 5.91
CA PHE A 67 -9.71 3.22 6.47
C PHE A 67 -9.72 4.65 7.01
N LEU A 68 -10.73 5.42 6.59
CA LEU A 68 -10.91 6.82 6.97
C LEU A 68 -12.35 7.00 7.47
N THR A 69 -12.50 7.34 8.75
CA THR A 69 -13.81 7.54 9.37
C THR A 69 -14.46 8.84 8.88
N ALA A 70 -15.79 8.85 8.80
CA ALA A 70 -16.57 10.06 8.54
C ALA A 70 -16.30 11.13 9.63
N GLY A 71 -15.96 12.35 9.21
CA GLY A 71 -15.72 13.46 10.13
C GLY A 71 -14.48 13.31 11.02
N GLY A 72 -13.56 12.39 10.70
CA GLY A 72 -12.34 12.13 11.50
C GLY A 72 -11.30 13.25 11.50
N GLY A 73 -11.46 14.28 10.67
CA GLY A 73 -10.50 15.36 10.50
C GLY A 73 -9.35 15.00 9.56
N TRP A 74 -8.36 15.89 9.46
CA TRP A 74 -7.17 15.66 8.65
C TRP A 74 -6.28 14.59 9.28
N THR A 75 -6.00 13.54 8.52
CA THR A 75 -5.15 12.40 8.92
C THR A 75 -4.07 12.19 7.88
N SER A 76 -2.82 12.08 8.31
CA SER A 76 -1.71 11.72 7.42
C SER A 76 -1.70 10.21 7.15
N VAL A 77 -1.66 9.82 5.89
CA VAL A 77 -1.73 8.42 5.46
C VAL A 77 -0.60 8.08 4.51
N THR A 78 -0.23 6.80 4.46
CA THR A 78 0.83 6.29 3.59
C THR A 78 0.35 5.06 2.83
N PHE A 79 0.34 5.15 1.50
CA PHE A 79 0.13 4.03 0.61
C PHE A 79 1.48 3.44 0.18
N LEU A 80 1.73 2.19 0.56
CA LEU A 80 2.88 1.43 0.08
C LEU A 80 2.62 0.96 -1.35
N ILE A 81 3.61 1.14 -2.22
CA ILE A 81 3.48 0.92 -3.66
C ILE A 81 4.63 0.08 -4.24
N TRP A 82 5.39 -0.65 -3.41
CA TRP A 82 6.25 -1.71 -3.96
C TRP A 82 5.39 -2.88 -4.48
N PRO A 83 5.86 -3.63 -5.49
CA PRO A 83 5.05 -4.61 -6.21
C PRO A 83 4.29 -5.60 -5.31
N GLU A 84 4.89 -6.02 -4.20
CA GLU A 84 4.35 -6.99 -3.24
C GLU A 84 3.20 -6.42 -2.37
N GLN A 85 3.00 -5.10 -2.32
CA GLN A 85 1.85 -4.45 -1.64
C GLN A 85 0.72 -4.10 -2.61
N MET A 86 0.85 -4.51 -3.87
CA MET A 86 -0.09 -4.15 -4.91
C MET A 86 -0.74 -5.39 -5.53
N THR A 87 -2.05 -5.31 -5.71
CA THR A 87 -2.83 -6.29 -6.46
C THR A 87 -2.94 -5.83 -7.91
N ALA A 88 -2.45 -6.64 -8.85
CA ALA A 88 -2.63 -6.38 -10.28
C ALA A 88 -4.06 -6.75 -10.73
N SER A 89 -4.83 -5.78 -11.21
CA SER A 89 -6.12 -6.06 -11.89
C SER A 89 -5.93 -6.41 -13.36
N ARG A 90 -4.80 -6.01 -13.96
CA ARG A 90 -4.42 -6.31 -15.34
C ARG A 90 -2.90 -6.24 -15.47
N GLY A 91 -2.32 -7.19 -16.19
CA GLY A 91 -0.87 -7.20 -16.43
C GLY A 91 -0.10 -7.40 -15.14
N SER A 92 0.89 -6.54 -14.89
CA SER A 92 1.78 -6.63 -13.72
C SER A 92 1.85 -5.32 -12.92
N ALA A 93 1.93 -5.42 -11.59
CA ALA A 93 2.19 -4.28 -10.70
C ALA A 93 3.56 -3.66 -10.96
N THR A 94 4.60 -4.49 -11.10
CA THR A 94 5.95 -4.04 -11.47
C THR A 94 5.93 -3.23 -12.77
N ALA A 95 5.23 -3.72 -13.79
CA ALA A 95 5.15 -3.02 -15.08
C ALA A 95 4.33 -1.71 -14.99
N ALA A 96 3.30 -1.66 -14.13
CA ALA A 96 2.56 -0.43 -13.87
C ALA A 96 3.43 0.63 -13.17
N LEU A 97 4.29 0.22 -12.23
CA LEU A 97 5.18 1.10 -11.48
C LEU A 97 6.41 1.55 -12.28
N MET A 98 6.91 0.72 -13.20
CA MET A 98 8.03 1.09 -14.09
C MET A 98 7.65 2.13 -15.15
N ASN A 99 6.36 2.24 -15.47
CA ASN A 99 5.86 3.16 -16.48
C ASN A 99 4.48 3.70 -16.06
N ALA A 100 4.42 4.34 -14.89
CA ALA A 100 3.19 4.92 -14.39
C ALA A 100 2.75 6.07 -15.30
N GLY A 101 1.54 6.00 -15.83
CA GLY A 101 0.90 7.08 -16.57
C GLY A 101 -0.34 7.65 -15.86
N VAL A 102 -0.91 6.90 -14.91
CA VAL A 102 -2.10 7.30 -14.17
C VAL A 102 -1.95 6.91 -12.71
N LEU A 103 -2.19 7.88 -11.83
CA LEU A 103 -2.40 7.69 -10.42
C LEU A 103 -3.87 7.94 -10.09
N ARG A 104 -4.51 7.04 -9.33
CA ARG A 104 -5.92 7.19 -8.96
C ARG A 104 -6.15 6.83 -7.51
N LEU A 105 -6.79 7.73 -6.78
CA LEU A 105 -7.32 7.45 -5.44
C LEU A 105 -8.79 7.08 -5.58
N PHE A 106 -9.22 5.96 -5.02
CA PHE A 106 -10.61 5.53 -5.10
C PHE A 106 -11.09 4.82 -3.83
N HIS A 107 -12.40 4.84 -3.61
CA HIS A 107 -13.04 4.07 -2.55
C HIS A 107 -13.35 2.64 -3.03
N ASN A 108 -12.90 1.62 -2.32
CA ASN A 108 -13.48 0.28 -2.43
C ASN A 108 -13.11 -0.56 -1.19
N PRO A 109 -14.09 -1.05 -0.40
CA PRO A 109 -13.80 -1.99 0.68
C PRO A 109 -13.23 -3.31 0.15
N ALA A 110 -13.68 -3.78 -1.02
CA ALA A 110 -13.15 -4.99 -1.64
C ALA A 110 -11.84 -4.70 -2.40
N PRO A 111 -10.85 -5.61 -2.38
CA PRO A 111 -9.58 -5.47 -3.11
C PRO A 111 -9.75 -5.79 -4.60
N VAL A 112 -10.59 -5.00 -5.27
CA VAL A 112 -10.95 -5.16 -6.67
C VAL A 112 -11.04 -3.80 -7.35
N PHE A 113 -10.63 -3.74 -8.62
CA PHE A 113 -10.74 -2.54 -9.43
C PHE A 113 -11.56 -2.81 -10.69
N ALA A 114 -12.79 -2.30 -10.70
CA ALA A 114 -13.74 -2.30 -11.82
C ALA A 114 -14.18 -3.68 -12.34
N GLY A 115 -15.18 -3.67 -13.23
CA GLY A 115 -15.85 -4.86 -13.79
C GLY A 115 -17.09 -5.26 -13.00
N MET A 116 -18.20 -5.62 -13.68
CA MET A 116 -19.32 -6.26 -12.99
C MET A 116 -18.89 -7.66 -12.52
N PRO A 117 -19.33 -8.10 -11.33
CA PRO A 117 -20.20 -7.41 -10.36
C PRO A 117 -19.46 -6.46 -9.39
N ASN A 118 -18.15 -6.35 -9.48
CA ASN A 118 -17.23 -5.80 -8.48
C ASN A 118 -16.83 -4.32 -8.71
N ALA A 119 -17.76 -3.51 -9.23
CA ALA A 119 -17.47 -2.13 -9.55
C ALA A 119 -17.43 -1.25 -8.26
N ILE A 120 -16.65 -0.16 -8.26
CA ILE A 120 -16.48 0.78 -7.12
C ILE A 120 -17.84 1.16 -6.47
N PRO A 121 -18.15 0.81 -5.22
CA PRO A 121 -19.48 1.01 -4.69
C PRO A 121 -19.90 2.50 -4.66
N LEU A 122 -21.21 2.72 -4.70
CA LEU A 122 -21.79 4.05 -4.51
C LEU A 122 -21.55 4.48 -3.06
N VAL A 123 -21.12 5.72 -2.87
CA VAL A 123 -20.86 6.26 -1.53
C VAL A 123 -21.24 7.74 -1.46
N ASN A 124 -21.87 8.14 -0.37
CA ASN A 124 -22.10 9.55 -0.06
C ASN A 124 -20.90 10.05 0.75
N ALA A 125 -19.91 10.60 0.06
CA ALA A 125 -18.70 11.10 0.69
C ALA A 125 -18.10 12.30 -0.05
N GLN A 126 -17.35 13.10 0.68
CA GLN A 126 -16.54 14.18 0.17
C GLN A 126 -15.15 14.06 0.79
N LEU A 127 -14.11 13.97 -0.04
CA LEU A 127 -12.73 13.75 0.39
C LEU A 127 -11.89 15.00 0.10
N GLY A 128 -11.20 15.51 1.12
CA GLY A 128 -10.07 16.41 0.97
C GLY A 128 -8.76 15.63 0.88
N ALA A 129 -7.84 16.12 0.06
CA ALA A 129 -6.48 15.61 -0.05
C ALA A 129 -5.51 16.79 -0.16
N ASP A 130 -4.39 16.73 0.57
CA ASP A 130 -3.31 17.73 0.54
C ASP A 130 -1.95 17.09 0.83
N ASN A 131 -0.86 17.85 0.68
CA ASN A 131 0.52 17.45 1.00
C ASN A 131 0.95 16.10 0.38
N ILE A 132 0.53 15.86 -0.86
CA ILE A 132 0.84 14.61 -1.57
C ILE A 132 2.34 14.57 -1.90
N THR A 133 3.03 13.54 -1.42
CA THR A 133 4.46 13.34 -1.65
C THR A 133 4.80 11.89 -2.01
N ALA A 134 5.76 11.73 -2.93
CA ALA A 134 6.38 10.45 -3.22
C ALA A 134 7.67 10.31 -2.40
N THR A 135 7.80 9.20 -1.68
CA THR A 135 8.94 8.98 -0.78
C THR A 135 9.47 7.55 -0.88
N ALA A 136 10.71 7.38 -0.40
CA ALA A 136 11.30 6.08 -0.12
C ALA A 136 11.13 5.77 1.37
N VAL A 137 10.48 4.65 1.67
CA VAL A 137 10.32 4.09 3.01
C VAL A 137 11.07 2.76 3.06
N PRO A 138 11.97 2.53 4.04
CA PRO A 138 12.65 1.24 4.14
C PRO A 138 11.62 0.10 4.21
N GLU A 139 11.77 -0.92 3.35
CA GLU A 139 10.98 -2.14 3.49
C GLU A 139 11.21 -2.69 4.91
N PRO A 140 10.15 -3.16 5.61
CA PRO A 140 10.34 -3.78 6.91
C PRO A 140 11.22 -5.02 6.70
N ALA A 141 12.51 -4.87 7.00
CA ALA A 141 13.45 -5.96 7.01
C ALA A 141 12.83 -7.01 7.93
N THR A 142 12.36 -8.11 7.36
CA THR A 142 11.89 -9.24 8.14
C THR A 142 13.01 -9.55 9.10
N LEU A 143 12.80 -9.29 10.39
CA LEU A 143 13.82 -9.48 11.40
C LEU A 143 14.41 -10.86 11.19
N LEU A 144 15.69 -10.90 10.81
CA LEU A 144 16.50 -12.10 10.87
C LEU A 144 16.52 -12.52 12.34
N LEU A 145 15.51 -13.30 12.74
CA LEU A 145 15.50 -14.15 13.94
C LEU A 145 16.53 -15.26 13.68
N GLY A 146 17.79 -14.87 13.65
CA GLY A 146 18.89 -15.73 13.26
C GLY A 146 20.12 -15.39 14.09
N THR A 147 20.47 -16.32 14.99
CA THR A 147 21.77 -16.44 15.69
C THR A 147 21.93 -15.76 17.06
N GLY A 148 20.88 -15.82 17.89
CA GLY A 148 21.05 -15.91 19.35
C GLY A 148 21.52 -17.30 19.83
N LEU A 149 22.51 -17.93 19.18
CA LEU A 149 22.98 -19.30 19.49
C LEU A 149 24.46 -19.41 19.88
N VAL A 150 25.15 -18.31 20.17
CA VAL A 150 26.56 -18.38 20.64
C VAL A 150 26.67 -18.64 22.16
N GLY A 151 25.59 -18.51 22.93
CA GLY A 151 25.63 -18.60 24.40
C GLY A 151 25.67 -20.01 25.01
N VAL A 152 25.33 -21.07 24.27
CA VAL A 152 25.15 -22.41 24.89
C VAL A 152 26.46 -23.21 24.99
N ALA A 153 27.47 -22.93 24.16
CA ALA A 153 28.74 -23.66 24.20
C ALA A 153 29.59 -23.39 25.46
N ALA A 154 29.46 -22.20 26.06
CA ALA A 154 30.23 -21.84 27.26
C ALA A 154 29.76 -22.59 28.52
N LYS A 155 28.46 -22.89 28.64
CA LYS A 155 27.89 -23.52 29.84
C LYS A 155 28.13 -25.03 29.92
N VAL A 156 28.29 -25.71 28.78
CA VAL A 156 28.62 -27.15 28.73
C VAL A 156 30.08 -27.41 29.10
N ARG A 157 31.00 -26.49 28.77
CA ARG A 157 32.43 -26.64 29.09
C ARG A 157 32.72 -26.47 30.60
N GLN A 158 31.98 -25.61 31.29
CA GLN A 158 32.14 -25.42 32.74
C GLN A 158 31.68 -26.64 33.56
N ARG A 159 30.66 -27.37 33.10
CA ARG A 159 30.17 -28.58 33.81
C ARG A 159 31.14 -29.76 33.76
N ARG A 160 32.05 -29.81 32.78
CA ARG A 160 33.04 -30.89 32.67
C ARG A 160 34.28 -30.70 33.55
N ARG A 161 34.58 -29.46 33.98
CA ARG A 161 35.75 -29.18 34.84
C ARG A 161 35.49 -29.36 36.34
N ALA A 162 34.23 -29.37 36.76
CA ALA A 162 33.87 -29.54 38.18
C ALA A 162 33.80 -31.01 38.64
N LYS A 163 34.09 -31.99 37.76
CA LYS A 163 33.96 -33.42 38.07
C LYS A 163 35.30 -34.17 38.11
N THR A 164 36.44 -33.46 38.19
CA THR A 164 37.78 -34.07 38.14
C THR A 164 38.67 -33.66 39.31
N SER A 165 38.08 -33.22 40.42
CA SER A 165 38.82 -32.78 41.61
C SER A 165 38.25 -33.41 42.88
N ASP A 166 38.01 -34.73 42.84
CA ASP A 166 37.58 -35.50 44.02
C ASP A 166 38.15 -36.93 44.03
N GLU A 167 39.39 -37.09 43.59
CA GLU A 167 40.23 -38.26 43.90
C GLU A 167 41.67 -37.79 44.18
N ALA A 168 41.93 -37.47 45.45
CA ALA A 168 43.24 -37.47 46.10
C ALA A 168 43.03 -37.78 47.59
#